data_AF-A0A914IQK6-F1
#
_entry.id   AF-A0A914IQK6-F1
#
_cell.length_a   1.000
_cell.length_b   1.000
_cell.length_c   1.000
_cell.angle_alpha   90.00
_cell.angle_beta   90.00
_cell.angle_gamma   90.00
#
_symmetry.space_group_name_H-M   'P 1'
#
loop_
_entity.id
_entity.type
_entity.pdbx_description
1 polymer ?
#
loop_
_entity_poly.entity_id
_entity_poly.type
_entity_poly.pdbx_seq_one_letter_code
_entity_poly.pdbx_strand_id
1 'polypeptide(L)'
;MRINPKYSEAVKTEIHRRFPGSILKEEQVQQLNFEIKRTENQTWSSLFEELESLCEPFHIIDYSLSQTTLEQVFLEFSREAANMDNSNDTIIPKADFPVSYNTLV
;
A
#
# COMPACT_ATOMS: atom_id res chain seq x y z
N MET A 1 -4.02 -2.25 -10.95
CA MET A 1 -3.74 -1.79 -12.34
C MET A 1 -4.25 -2.81 -13.33
N ARG A 2 -5.01 -2.41 -14.36
CA ARG A 2 -5.53 -3.33 -15.38
C ARG A 2 -4.54 -3.50 -16.53
N ILE A 3 -4.21 -4.74 -16.87
CA ILE A 3 -3.17 -5.08 -17.85
C ILE A 3 -3.66 -6.11 -18.86
N ASN A 4 -3.05 -6.10 -20.06
CA ASN A 4 -3.18 -7.21 -20.99
C ASN A 4 -2.31 -8.38 -20.50
N PRO A 5 -2.86 -9.62 -20.42
CA PRO A 5 -2.11 -10.78 -19.91
C PRO A 5 -0.78 -11.02 -20.63
N LYS A 6 -0.69 -10.66 -21.92
CA LYS A 6 0.54 -10.77 -22.73
C LYS A 6 1.72 -10.00 -22.14
N TYR A 7 1.46 -8.90 -21.42
CA TYR A 7 2.49 -8.03 -20.86
C TYR A 7 2.70 -8.21 -19.34
N SER A 8 2.01 -9.16 -18.69
CA SER A 8 2.05 -9.34 -17.24
C SER A 8 3.47 -9.45 -16.68
N GLU A 9 4.29 -10.34 -17.24
CA GLU A 9 5.66 -10.56 -16.77
C GLU A 9 6.58 -9.36 -17.03
N ALA A 10 6.41 -8.68 -18.16
CA ALA A 10 7.18 -7.50 -18.50
C ALA A 10 6.86 -6.33 -17.54
N VAL A 11 5.57 -6.13 -17.26
CA VAL A 11 5.09 -5.13 -16.30
C VAL A 11 5.60 -5.43 -14.90
N LYS A 12 5.52 -6.68 -14.43
CA LYS A 12 6.06 -7.08 -13.13
C LYS A 12 7.56 -6.76 -13.04
N THR A 13 8.32 -7.12 -14.06
CA THR A 13 9.78 -6.86 -14.09
C THR A 13 10.07 -5.36 -14.02
N GLU A 14 9.35 -4.56 -14.80
CA GLU A 14 9.55 -3.12 -14.83
C GLU A 14 9.15 -2.44 -13.51
N ILE A 15 8.09 -2.92 -12.85
CA ILE A 15 7.69 -2.43 -11.52
C ILE A 15 8.78 -2.71 -10.49
N HIS A 16 9.33 -3.93 -10.44
CA HIS A 16 10.41 -4.25 -9.50
C HIS A 16 11.69 -3.45 -9.80
N ARG A 17 11.91 -3.08 -11.07
CA ARG A 17 13.05 -2.26 -11.50
C ARG A 17 12.94 -0.81 -11.05
N ARG A 18 11.75 -0.20 -11.17
CA ARG A 18 11.52 1.22 -10.82
C ARG A 18 11.21 1.40 -9.34
N PHE A 19 10.50 0.46 -8.75
CA PHE A 19 10.08 0.47 -7.35
C PHE A 19 10.79 -0.68 -6.60
N PRO A 20 12.09 -0.55 -6.28
CA PRO A 20 12.81 -1.60 -5.59
C PRO A 20 12.16 -1.90 -4.23
N GLY A 21 11.88 -3.17 -3.98
CA GLY A 21 11.15 -3.60 -2.79
C GLY A 21 9.62 -3.53 -2.91
N SER A 22 9.08 -3.33 -4.12
CA SER A 22 7.67 -3.53 -4.40
C SER A 22 7.25 -4.98 -4.11
N ILE A 23 6.06 -5.16 -3.53
CA ILE A 23 5.51 -6.49 -3.22
C ILE A 23 4.24 -6.69 -4.04
N LEU A 24 4.18 -7.76 -4.83
CA LEU A 24 2.94 -8.17 -5.50
C LEU A 24 1.98 -8.74 -4.44
N LYS A 25 0.89 -8.02 -4.16
CA LYS A 25 -0.11 -8.40 -3.15
C LYS A 25 -1.17 -9.32 -3.74
N GLU A 26 -1.57 -9.05 -4.97
CA GLU A 26 -2.59 -9.82 -5.67
C GLU A 26 -2.32 -9.81 -7.17
N GLU A 27 -2.50 -10.97 -7.79
CA GLU A 27 -2.47 -11.15 -9.23
C GLU A 27 -3.75 -11.85 -9.70
N GLN A 28 -4.40 -11.23 -10.67
CA GLN A 28 -5.52 -11.76 -11.42
C GLN A 28 -5.17 -11.68 -12.91
N VAL A 29 -5.90 -12.41 -13.77
CA VAL A 29 -5.60 -12.56 -15.21
C VAL A 29 -5.34 -11.23 -15.92
N GLN A 30 -6.05 -10.17 -15.54
CA GLN A 30 -5.93 -8.83 -16.14
C GLN A 30 -5.63 -7.74 -15.13
N GLN A 31 -5.26 -8.08 -13.90
CA GLN A 31 -5.07 -7.09 -12.84
C GLN A 31 -3.88 -7.45 -11.97
N LEU A 32 -3.01 -6.47 -11.76
CA LEU A 32 -1.90 -6.57 -10.80
C LEU A 32 -2.06 -5.51 -9.72
N ASN A 33 -1.85 -5.91 -8.47
CA ASN A 33 -1.87 -5.05 -7.30
C ASN A 33 -0.53 -5.13 -6.56
N PHE A 34 0.15 -3.99 -6.47
CA PHE A 34 1.46 -3.87 -5.84
C PHE A 34 1.41 -2.96 -4.63
N GLU A 35 2.17 -3.32 -3.61
CA GLU A 35 2.53 -2.45 -2.51
C GLU A 35 3.92 -1.88 -2.78
N ILE A 36 4.04 -0.56 -2.77
CA ILE A 36 5.29 0.16 -3.04
C ILE A 36 5.72 0.88 -1.77
N LYS A 37 6.97 0.71 -1.37
CA LYS A 37 7.55 1.45 -0.24
C LYS A 37 7.96 2.84 -0.70
N ARG A 38 7.25 3.86 -0.21
CA ARG A 38 7.59 5.26 -0.47
C ARG A 38 8.77 5.68 0.40
N THR A 39 9.73 6.39 -0.19
CA THR A 39 10.81 7.03 0.56
C THR A 39 10.40 8.44 0.99
N GLU A 40 10.98 8.96 2.08
CA GLU A 40 10.59 10.25 2.67
C GLU A 40 10.69 11.44 1.70
N ASN A 41 11.58 11.34 0.70
CA ASN A 41 11.80 12.38 -0.30
C ASN A 41 10.96 12.22 -1.58
N GLN A 42 10.20 11.14 -1.72
CA GLN A 42 9.41 10.90 -2.93
C GLN A 42 8.07 11.62 -2.85
N THR A 43 7.70 12.37 -3.89
CA THR A 43 6.40 13.05 -3.95
C THR A 43 5.38 12.20 -4.71
N TRP A 44 4.09 12.48 -4.51
CA TRP A 44 3.04 11.85 -5.31
C TRP A 44 3.21 12.11 -6.81
N SER A 45 3.58 13.34 -7.20
CA SER A 45 3.84 13.66 -8.60
C SER A 45 4.94 12.80 -9.21
N SER A 46 6.07 12.63 -8.51
CA SER A 46 7.16 11.77 -8.99
C SER A 46 6.74 10.30 -9.13
N LEU A 47 5.91 9.79 -8.21
CA LEU A 47 5.37 8.43 -8.30
C LEU A 47 4.44 8.26 -9.51
N PHE A 48 3.59 9.25 -9.75
CA PHE A 48 2.69 9.23 -10.92
C PHE A 48 3.48 9.34 -12.23
N GLU A 49 4.49 10.19 -12.32
CA GLU A 49 5.38 10.31 -13.48
C GLU A 49 6.16 9.01 -13.76
N GLU A 50 6.72 8.39 -12.71
CA GLU A 50 7.40 7.11 -12.81
C GLU A 50 6.47 5.97 -13.23
N LEU A 51 5.22 5.98 -12.76
CA LEU A 51 4.21 4.98 -13.13
C LEU A 51 3.70 5.21 -14.56
N GLU A 52 3.43 6.45 -14.95
CA GLU A 52 2.95 6.79 -16.29
C GLU A 52 3.96 6.37 -17.36
N SER A 53 5.23 6.72 -17.16
CA SER A 53 6.32 6.33 -18.07
C SER A 53 6.63 4.82 -18.03
N LEU A 54 6.12 4.08 -17.03
CA LEU A 54 6.14 2.62 -17.00
C LEU A 54 4.98 2.04 -17.82
N CYS A 55 3.80 2.66 -17.71
CA CYS A 55 2.55 2.22 -18.33
C CYS A 55 2.48 2.50 -19.83
N GLU A 56 3.11 3.59 -20.30
CA GLU A 56 3.07 4.07 -21.68
C GLU A 56 3.48 3.00 -22.72
N PRO A 57 4.62 2.27 -22.57
CA PRO A 57 5.02 1.23 -23.52
C PRO A 57 4.04 0.06 -23.63
N PHE A 58 3.28 -0.21 -22.56
CA PHE A 58 2.36 -1.33 -22.48
C PHE A 58 0.91 -0.93 -22.78
N HIS A 59 0.66 0.35 -23.11
CA HIS A 59 -0.67 0.90 -23.37
C HIS A 59 -1.66 0.66 -22.22
N ILE A 60 -1.18 0.80 -20.98
CA ILE A 60 -2.01 0.65 -19.79
C ILE A 60 -2.73 1.97 -19.50
N ILE A 61 -4.05 1.97 -19.63
CA ILE A 61 -4.90 3.16 -19.47
C ILE A 61 -5.45 3.26 -18.04
N ASP A 62 -5.80 2.11 -17.43
CA ASP A 62 -6.44 2.06 -16.12
C ASP A 62 -5.42 1.65 -15.02
N TYR A 63 -4.90 2.64 -14.31
CA TYR A 63 -4.09 2.45 -13.12
C TYR A 63 -4.54 3.36 -11.98
N SER A 64 -4.28 2.93 -10.75
CA SER A 64 -4.59 3.68 -9.55
C SER A 64 -3.45 3.51 -8.55
N LEU A 65 -2.99 4.63 -7.99
CA LEU A 65 -2.15 4.64 -6.80
C LEU A 65 -3.00 5.10 -5.63
N SER A 66 -2.97 4.35 -4.54
CA SER A 66 -3.64 4.69 -3.29
C SER A 66 -2.65 4.58 -2.13
N GLN A 67 -2.88 5.37 -1.10
CA GLN A 67 -2.21 5.20 0.18
C GLN A 67 -3.05 4.30 1.07
N THR A 68 -2.41 3.45 1.87
CA THR A 68 -3.07 2.72 2.94
C THR A 68 -3.76 3.72 3.88
N THR A 69 -5.06 3.54 4.10
CA THR A 69 -5.82 4.45 4.96
C THR A 69 -5.53 4.16 6.44
N LEU A 70 -5.80 5.13 7.33
CA LEU A 70 -5.69 4.91 8.78
C LEU A 70 -6.60 3.76 9.24
N GLU A 71 -7.74 3.55 8.59
CA GLU A 71 -8.64 2.43 8.83
C GLU A 71 -7.98 1.08 8.50
N GLN A 72 -7.27 0.97 7.37
CA GLN A 72 -6.53 -0.25 7.03
C GLN A 72 -5.37 -0.50 7.99
N VAL A 73 -4.68 0.55 8.43
CA VAL A 73 -3.64 0.45 9.49
C VAL A 73 -4.26 -0.05 10.80
N PHE A 74 -5.42 0.48 11.19
CA PHE A 74 -6.15 0.04 12.38
C PHE A 74 -6.61 -1.42 12.29
N LEU A 75 -7.14 -1.85 11.13
CA LEU A 75 -7.57 -3.23 10.89
C LEU A 75 -6.38 -4.20 10.91
N GLU A 76 -5.24 -3.82 10.34
CA GLU A 76 -4.04 -4.65 10.36
C GLU A 76 -3.52 -4.83 11.80
N PHE A 77 -3.45 -3.74 12.58
CA PHE A 77 -3.10 -3.83 14.01
C PHE A 77 -4.09 -4.68 14.80
N SER A 78 -5.39 -4.56 14.51
CA SER A 78 -6.42 -5.36 15.18
C SER A 78 -6.30 -6.85 14.83
N ARG A 79 -5.95 -7.18 13.58
CA ARG A 79 -5.73 -8.56 13.11
C ARG A 79 -4.48 -9.16 13.74
N GLU A 80 -3.39 -8.41 13.81
CA GLU A 80 -2.16 -8.83 14.49
C GLU A 80 -2.41 -9.09 15.98
N ALA A 81 -3.15 -8.20 16.67
CA ALA A 81 -3.55 -8.39 18.06
C ALA A 81 -4.43 -9.63 18.26
N ALA A 82 -5.40 -9.87 17.38
CA ALA A 82 -6.26 -11.05 17.44
C ALA A 82 -5.49 -12.37 17.21
N ASN A 83 -4.47 -12.35 16.36
CA ASN A 83 -3.62 -13.52 16.11
C ASN A 83 -2.61 -13.81 17.25
N MET A 84 -2.38 -12.84 18.14
CA MET A 84 -1.55 -13.01 19.34
C MET A 84 -2.35 -13.53 20.56
N ASP A 85 -3.68 -13.61 20.46
CA ASP A 85 -4.55 -13.97 21.57
C ASP A 85 -4.98 -15.45 21.51
N ASN A 86 -4.00 -16.34 21.72
CA ASN A 86 -4.23 -17.74 22.13
C ASN A 86 -3.68 -17.98 23.55
N SER A 87 -3.73 -16.95 24.39
CA SER A 87 -3.42 -17.02 25.82
C SER A 87 -4.23 -15.93 26.53
N ASN A 88 -5.44 -16.31 26.95
CA ASN A 88 -6.37 -15.57 27.80
C ASN A 88 -5.77 -14.37 28.55
N ASP A 89 -6.02 -13.15 28.09
CA ASP A 89 -6.39 -12.02 28.94
C ASP A 89 -6.91 -10.85 28.09
N THR A 90 -8.03 -10.26 28.50
CA THR A 90 -8.69 -9.15 27.79
C THR A 90 -7.77 -7.92 27.73
N ILE A 91 -7.04 -7.75 26.63
CA ILE A 91 -6.26 -6.54 26.35
C ILE A 91 -7.17 -5.53 25.65
N ILE A 92 -7.90 -4.74 26.44
CA ILE A 92 -8.33 -3.43 25.98
C ILE A 92 -7.04 -2.65 25.73
N PRO A 93 -6.73 -2.19 24.50
CA PRO A 93 -5.57 -1.33 24.30
C PRO A 93 -5.79 -0.07 25.14
N LYS A 94 -5.03 0.07 26.23
CA LYS A 94 -5.01 1.28 27.03
C LYS A 94 -4.42 2.37 26.15
N ALA A 95 -5.30 3.13 25.55
CA ALA A 95 -4.97 4.27 24.74
C ALA A 95 -4.31 5.32 25.65
N ASP A 96 -2.99 5.26 25.77
CA ASP A 96 -2.19 6.37 26.29
C ASP A 96 -2.05 7.40 25.16
N PHE A 97 -3.17 8.00 24.78
CA PHE A 97 -3.13 9.28 24.09
C PHE A 97 -2.80 10.30 25.18
N PRO A 98 -1.69 11.05 25.09
CA PRO A 98 -1.50 12.20 25.96
C PRO A 98 -2.61 13.19 25.64
N VAL A 99 -3.66 13.14 26.46
CA VAL A 99 -4.80 14.03 26.34
C VAL A 99 -4.36 15.39 26.86
N SER A 100 -3.75 16.19 25.99
CA SER A 100 -3.67 17.63 26.23
C SER A 100 -5.00 18.23 25.76
N TYR A 101 -6.00 18.17 26.64
CA TYR A 101 -7.10 19.12 26.57
C TYR A 101 -6.50 20.48 26.88
N ASN A 102 -6.25 21.29 25.86
CA ASN A 102 -6.10 22.72 26.09
C ASN A 102 -7.43 23.21 26.67
N THR A 103 -7.41 23.46 27.97
CA THR A 103 -8.43 24.22 28.69
C THR A 103 -8.25 25.70 28.35
N LEU A 104 -9.39 26.37 28.15
CA LEU A 104 -9.63 27.70 27.60
C LEU A 104 -8.76 28.86 28.14
N VAL A 105 -8.47 29.82 27.24
CA VAL A 105 -8.81 31.24 27.43
C VAL A 105 -9.42 31.80 26.14
#